data_AF-A0A8H6XTN6-F1
#
_entry.id   AF-A0A8H6XTN6-F1
#
_cell.length_a   1.000
_cell.length_b   1.000
_cell.length_c   1.000
_cell.angle_alpha   90.00
_cell.angle_beta   90.00
_cell.angle_gamma   90.00
#
_symmetry.space_group_name_H-M   'P 1'
#
loop_
_entity.id
_entity.type
_entity.pdbx_description
1 polymer ?
#
loop_
_entity_poly.entity_id
_entity_poly.type
_entity_poly.pdbx_seq_one_letter_code
_entity_poly.pdbx_strand_id
1 'polypeptide(L)'
;MVSGAYNKPYPWPWVQPSILTTTAEEERSQRNYWLDADLEESDDADSDYVPSQGSSDASDTDDSESQIAASTSDDGISVSELEYIRTDAQTARMVSSSTESLRALDEQEILDRQIADLVKAEEDAANAYNPDEVVSSITELYELLVTMSHWPQGSVRYPPHIDPPVDEKLAVQLGYDHGAISIMHQLPYLTPEAIGNNDVVARTRFADYTLESHLREGRRPYPYMYYDGCPDLDPWLLPLMLPGRDGSHVILDTRLGVIRAYDTERGPQRGTVEWQRHGKVLDAERDEVMWTEYRRATLVPAARYLSEIIYAYRSLSRLPIIDPVRNDPTEERQPSYYVWLAEKEREEQETLLSLYRECGWPEAWRRAEFVERWKVKKEEIDARVRQAMLQEGGGKRKRNRV
;
A
#
# COMPACT_ATOMS: atom_id res chain seq x y z
N MET A 1 -24.63 55.42 26.31
CA MET A 1 -25.69 54.55 26.88
C MET A 1 -25.99 53.50 25.82
N VAL A 2 -25.29 52.37 25.85
CA VAL A 2 -25.61 51.12 26.57
C VAL A 2 -26.67 50.29 25.84
N SER A 3 -26.23 49.09 25.42
CA SER A 3 -27.00 47.83 25.32
C SER A 3 -28.07 47.74 24.21
N GLY A 4 -28.24 46.62 23.50
CA GLY A 4 -27.73 45.28 23.77
C GLY A 4 -28.12 44.29 22.68
N ALA A 5 -27.44 43.14 22.76
CA ALA A 5 -27.65 41.92 22.00
C ALA A 5 -29.04 41.30 22.22
N TYR A 6 -29.49 40.44 21.29
CA TYR A 6 -29.56 38.98 21.46
C TYR A 6 -30.50 38.31 20.43
N ASN A 7 -29.94 37.26 19.79
CA ASN A 7 -30.50 35.95 19.43
C ASN A 7 -31.98 35.77 18.98
N LYS A 8 -32.10 35.17 17.77
CA LYS A 8 -32.82 33.92 17.32
C LYS A 8 -33.96 33.36 18.21
N PRO A 9 -34.91 32.49 17.73
CA PRO A 9 -34.85 31.58 16.55
C PRO A 9 -36.20 31.42 15.81
N TYR A 10 -36.31 30.52 14.81
CA TYR A 10 -37.49 29.68 14.46
C TYR A 10 -37.16 28.79 13.22
N PRO A 11 -37.86 27.66 12.96
CA PRO A 11 -37.66 26.37 13.61
C PRO A 11 -37.35 25.23 12.60
N TRP A 12 -36.67 24.19 13.10
CA TRP A 12 -36.55 22.88 12.45
C TRP A 12 -37.66 21.93 12.94
N PRO A 13 -38.17 21.02 12.12
CA PRO A 13 -38.80 19.80 12.60
C PRO A 13 -37.90 18.58 12.35
N TRP A 14 -37.62 17.84 13.41
CA TRP A 14 -37.09 16.47 13.34
C TRP A 14 -38.19 15.50 12.89
N VAL A 15 -37.83 14.58 11.99
CA VAL A 15 -38.28 13.19 12.06
C VAL A 15 -37.09 12.40 12.57
N GLN A 16 -37.24 11.69 13.69
CA GLN A 16 -36.21 10.78 14.18
C GLN A 16 -36.15 9.53 13.27
N PRO A 17 -34.98 9.14 12.75
CA PRO A 17 -34.73 7.76 12.44
C PRO A 17 -34.55 6.99 13.75
N SER A 18 -35.28 5.90 13.87
CA SER A 18 -35.10 4.86 14.88
C SER A 18 -33.63 4.49 15.04
N ILE A 19 -33.17 4.51 16.29
CA ILE A 19 -31.88 3.99 16.75
C ILE A 19 -31.79 2.52 16.32
N LEU A 20 -31.08 2.25 15.23
CA LEU A 20 -30.44 0.96 15.04
C LEU A 20 -29.12 1.07 15.76
N THR A 21 -29.06 0.50 16.97
CA THR A 21 -27.79 0.09 17.55
C THR A 21 -27.18 -0.91 16.57
N THR A 22 -26.11 -0.52 15.89
CA THR A 22 -25.20 -1.44 15.21
C THR A 22 -24.79 -2.49 16.24
N THR A 23 -25.21 -3.73 16.03
CA THR A 23 -24.87 -4.84 16.92
C THR A 23 -23.43 -5.26 16.63
N ALA A 24 -22.74 -5.82 17.61
CA ALA A 24 -21.40 -6.41 17.44
C ALA A 24 -21.33 -7.51 16.34
N GLU A 25 -22.48 -7.94 15.81
CA GLU A 25 -22.58 -8.83 14.64
C GLU A 25 -22.29 -8.12 13.30
N GLU A 26 -22.63 -6.84 13.13
CA GLU A 26 -22.30 -6.09 11.90
C GLU A 26 -20.80 -5.77 11.83
N GLU A 27 -20.17 -5.45 12.97
CA GLU A 27 -18.70 -5.30 13.05
C GLU A 27 -17.98 -6.64 12.80
N ARG A 28 -18.54 -7.77 13.24
CA ARG A 28 -18.03 -9.12 12.90
C ARG A 28 -18.20 -9.44 11.42
N SER A 29 -19.34 -9.09 10.82
CA SER A 29 -19.59 -9.33 9.40
C SER A 29 -18.68 -8.51 8.49
N GLN A 30 -18.30 -7.28 8.89
CA GLN A 30 -17.33 -6.46 8.17
C GLN A 30 -15.88 -6.95 8.34
N ARG A 31 -15.53 -7.50 9.51
CA ARG A 31 -14.23 -8.16 9.74
C ARG A 31 -14.05 -9.42 8.89
N ASN A 32 -15.13 -10.18 8.70
CA ASN A 32 -15.09 -11.47 8.01
C ASN A 32 -15.12 -11.36 6.49
N TYR A 33 -15.66 -10.28 5.91
CA TYR A 33 -15.78 -10.15 4.45
C TYR A 33 -14.43 -10.16 3.70
N TRP A 34 -13.33 -9.79 4.38
CA TRP A 34 -11.98 -9.79 3.83
C TRP A 34 -11.12 -10.99 4.26
N LEU A 35 -11.47 -11.64 5.37
CA LEU A 35 -10.79 -12.88 5.79
C LEU A 35 -11.36 -14.11 5.08
N ASP A 36 -12.66 -14.10 4.73
CA ASP A 36 -13.33 -15.25 4.12
C ASP A 36 -13.21 -15.29 2.58
N ALA A 37 -12.81 -14.20 1.93
CA ALA A 37 -12.66 -14.15 0.47
C ALA A 37 -11.43 -14.94 -0.06
N ASP A 38 -10.47 -15.28 0.83
CA ASP A 38 -9.24 -16.01 0.50
C ASP A 38 -9.17 -17.41 1.17
N LEU A 39 -10.20 -17.85 1.90
CA LEU A 39 -10.20 -19.13 2.65
C LEU A 39 -11.03 -20.26 2.01
N GLU A 40 -11.61 -20.08 0.83
CA GLU A 40 -12.16 -21.20 0.03
C GLU A 40 -11.09 -21.90 -0.83
N GLU A 41 -9.87 -22.04 -0.30
CA GLU A 41 -8.92 -23.05 -0.81
C GLU A 41 -9.33 -24.41 -0.23
N SER A 42 -9.92 -25.22 -1.10
CA SER A 42 -10.50 -26.54 -0.82
C SER A 42 -9.57 -27.47 -0.04
N ASP A 43 -10.02 -27.90 1.14
CA ASP A 43 -9.51 -29.00 1.99
C ASP A 43 -9.70 -30.40 1.34
N ASP A 44 -9.30 -30.58 0.08
CA ASP A 44 -9.35 -31.89 -0.59
C ASP A 44 -8.01 -32.25 -1.22
N ALA A 45 -7.05 -32.69 -0.40
CA ALA A 45 -6.01 -33.63 -0.82
C ALA A 45 -5.38 -34.33 0.40
N ASP A 46 -5.92 -35.50 0.72
CA ASP A 46 -5.24 -36.57 1.44
C ASP A 46 -3.82 -36.78 0.88
N SER A 47 -2.80 -36.49 1.68
CA SER A 47 -1.46 -37.02 1.45
C SER A 47 -1.06 -37.86 2.66
N ASP A 48 -1.14 -39.18 2.48
CA ASP A 48 -0.58 -40.20 3.37
C ASP A 48 0.94 -40.01 3.50
N TYR A 49 1.37 -39.18 4.45
CA TYR A 49 2.77 -39.12 4.86
C TYR A 49 2.96 -39.99 6.10
N VAL A 50 3.49 -41.19 5.90
CA VAL A 50 3.87 -42.13 6.96
C VAL A 50 5.26 -41.73 7.48
N PRO A 51 5.42 -41.36 8.77
CA PRO A 51 6.74 -41.13 9.33
C PRO A 51 7.38 -42.47 9.71
N SER A 52 8.42 -42.87 8.99
CA SER A 52 9.27 -44.00 9.35
C SER A 52 10.03 -43.69 10.64
N GLN A 53 9.82 -44.52 11.66
CA GLN A 53 10.64 -44.56 12.86
C GLN A 53 12.07 -45.02 12.53
N GLY A 54 13.07 -44.23 12.94
CA GLY A 54 14.45 -44.69 13.16
C GLY A 54 14.84 -44.27 14.56
N SER A 55 14.73 -45.15 15.56
CA SER A 55 15.77 -46.10 15.96
C SER A 55 17.07 -45.42 16.33
N SER A 56 17.15 -45.05 17.60
CA SER A 56 18.37 -44.90 18.36
C SER A 56 19.17 -46.22 18.34
N ASP A 57 20.43 -46.18 17.94
CA ASP A 57 21.43 -47.09 18.51
C ASP A 57 22.85 -46.54 18.37
N ALA A 58 23.66 -46.86 19.39
CA ALA A 58 25.00 -46.37 19.64
C ALA A 58 26.09 -47.09 18.81
N SER A 59 27.27 -46.46 18.71
CA SER A 59 28.62 -47.02 18.99
C SER A 59 29.73 -46.54 18.04
N ASP A 60 30.78 -46.01 18.68
CA ASP A 60 32.24 -46.22 18.52
C ASP A 60 32.93 -46.35 17.15
N THR A 61 34.00 -45.53 17.03
CA THR A 61 35.35 -45.77 16.43
C THR A 61 35.47 -46.28 14.99
N ASP A 62 36.26 -45.61 14.14
CA ASP A 62 37.66 -46.01 13.87
C ASP A 62 38.38 -45.04 12.91
N ASP A 63 39.68 -44.90 13.12
CA ASP A 63 40.66 -44.25 12.25
C ASP A 63 40.84 -45.05 10.94
N SER A 64 41.00 -44.37 9.80
CA SER A 64 41.76 -44.89 8.66
C SER A 64 42.11 -43.82 7.64
N GLU A 65 43.39 -43.48 7.62
CA GLU A 65 44.09 -42.82 6.51
C GLU A 65 43.89 -43.60 5.20
N SER A 66 43.62 -42.89 4.11
CA SER A 66 43.74 -43.47 2.76
C SER A 66 44.63 -42.60 1.88
N GLN A 67 45.65 -43.28 1.37
CA GLN A 67 46.70 -42.80 0.49
C GLN A 67 46.12 -42.58 -0.91
N ILE A 68 46.29 -41.38 -1.48
CA ILE A 68 46.14 -41.15 -2.92
C ILE A 68 47.53 -40.93 -3.51
N ALA A 69 47.89 -41.88 -4.38
CA ALA A 69 49.16 -41.95 -5.07
C ALA A 69 49.31 -40.83 -6.11
N ALA A 70 50.52 -40.27 -6.15
CA ALA A 70 50.99 -39.27 -7.08
C ALA A 70 51.21 -39.84 -8.49
N SER A 71 50.80 -39.07 -9.51
CA SER A 71 51.24 -39.17 -10.90
C SER A 71 51.94 -37.87 -11.25
N THR A 72 53.25 -37.84 -11.06
CA THR A 72 54.18 -36.74 -11.33
C THR A 72 54.57 -36.69 -12.80
N SER A 73 54.07 -35.71 -13.56
CA SER A 73 54.84 -35.11 -14.67
C SER A 73 55.56 -33.88 -14.12
N ASP A 74 56.86 -34.05 -13.92
CA ASP A 74 57.81 -33.13 -13.31
C ASP A 74 58.27 -32.06 -14.32
N ASP A 75 57.38 -31.11 -14.64
CA ASP A 75 57.81 -29.80 -15.14
C ASP A 75 57.93 -28.88 -13.92
N GLY A 76 59.07 -28.98 -13.24
CA GLY A 76 59.37 -28.23 -12.03
C GLY A 76 59.33 -26.73 -12.27
N ILE A 77 58.28 -26.08 -11.78
CA ILE A 77 58.20 -24.62 -11.66
C ILE A 77 59.44 -24.15 -10.89
N SER A 78 60.26 -23.31 -11.53
CA SER A 78 61.52 -22.90 -10.94
C SER A 78 61.28 -22.10 -9.66
N VAL A 79 62.21 -22.15 -8.70
CA VAL A 79 62.08 -21.43 -7.41
C VAL A 79 61.84 -19.93 -7.62
N SER A 80 62.44 -19.34 -8.65
CA SER A 80 62.21 -17.95 -9.05
C SER A 80 60.80 -17.70 -9.59
N GLU A 81 60.19 -18.68 -10.24
CA GLU A 81 58.82 -18.59 -10.77
C GLU A 81 57.79 -18.76 -9.65
N LEU A 82 58.06 -19.62 -8.65
CA LEU A 82 57.28 -19.70 -7.42
C LEU A 82 57.37 -18.43 -6.55
N GLU A 83 58.55 -17.81 -6.46
CA GLU A 83 58.70 -16.52 -5.78
C GLU A 83 57.94 -15.41 -6.52
N TYR A 84 58.04 -15.35 -7.86
CA TYR A 84 57.30 -14.41 -8.68
C TYR A 84 55.78 -14.55 -8.47
N ILE A 85 55.23 -15.76 -8.52
CA ILE A 85 53.80 -16.04 -8.28
C ILE A 85 53.37 -15.60 -6.87
N ARG A 86 54.22 -15.79 -5.85
CA ARG A 86 53.90 -15.35 -4.47
C ARG A 86 53.89 -13.83 -4.35
N THR A 87 54.86 -13.13 -4.93
CA THR A 87 54.88 -11.66 -4.94
C THR A 87 53.75 -11.07 -5.75
N ASP A 88 53.39 -11.67 -6.89
CA ASP A 88 52.28 -11.22 -7.73
C ASP A 88 50.94 -11.42 -7.02
N ALA A 89 50.74 -12.57 -6.35
CA ALA A 89 49.56 -12.83 -5.54
C ALA A 89 49.44 -11.90 -4.31
N GLN A 90 50.55 -11.55 -3.65
CA GLN A 90 50.55 -10.57 -2.57
C GLN A 90 50.25 -9.16 -3.06
N THR A 91 50.82 -8.76 -4.20
CA THR A 91 50.57 -7.44 -4.81
C THR A 91 49.12 -7.33 -5.27
N ALA A 92 48.58 -8.37 -5.92
CA ALA A 92 47.18 -8.45 -6.31
C ALA A 92 46.22 -8.37 -5.10
N ARG A 93 46.55 -9.01 -3.97
CA ARG A 93 45.76 -8.89 -2.72
C ARG A 93 45.83 -7.50 -2.09
N MET A 94 46.98 -6.82 -2.09
CA MET A 94 47.08 -5.46 -1.59
C MET A 94 46.37 -4.44 -2.49
N VAL A 95 46.42 -4.64 -3.81
CA VAL A 95 45.70 -3.81 -4.77
C VAL A 95 44.20 -4.06 -4.65
N SER A 96 43.74 -5.32 -4.54
CA SER A 96 42.30 -5.61 -4.35
C SER A 96 41.78 -5.00 -3.05
N SER A 97 42.49 -5.17 -1.92
CA SER A 97 42.08 -4.58 -0.64
C SER A 97 42.08 -3.05 -0.66
N SER A 98 43.02 -2.43 -1.38
CA SER A 98 43.07 -0.97 -1.53
C SER A 98 41.96 -0.46 -2.43
N THR A 99 41.61 -1.17 -3.51
CA THR A 99 40.49 -0.79 -4.39
C THR A 99 39.13 -0.99 -3.73
N GLU A 100 38.96 -2.05 -2.93
CA GLU A 100 37.74 -2.25 -2.13
C GLU A 100 37.60 -1.18 -1.04
N SER A 101 38.71 -0.83 -0.38
CA SER A 101 38.70 0.25 0.61
C SER A 101 38.40 1.63 0.00
N LEU A 102 38.90 1.91 -1.21
CA LEU A 102 38.58 3.17 -1.90
C LEU A 102 37.12 3.21 -2.37
N ARG A 103 36.58 2.10 -2.90
CA ARG A 103 35.16 2.00 -3.25
C ARG A 103 34.25 2.18 -2.04
N ALA A 104 34.60 1.58 -0.90
CA ALA A 104 33.84 1.74 0.33
C ALA A 104 33.83 3.20 0.83
N LEU A 105 34.95 3.92 0.68
CA LEU A 105 35.02 5.35 1.02
C LEU A 105 34.19 6.22 0.07
N ASP A 106 34.25 5.95 -1.24
CA ASP A 106 33.41 6.65 -2.24
C ASP A 106 31.92 6.38 -1.98
N GLU A 107 31.55 5.14 -1.67
CA GLU A 107 30.18 4.76 -1.29
C GLU A 107 29.74 5.47 -0.01
N GLN A 108 30.61 5.57 1.00
CA GLN A 108 30.32 6.28 2.24
C GLN A 108 30.13 7.79 2.01
N GLU A 109 30.97 8.44 1.20
CA GLU A 109 30.80 9.86 0.88
C GLU A 109 29.49 10.12 0.12
N ILE A 110 29.12 9.23 -0.80
CA ILE A 110 27.84 9.29 -1.52
C ILE A 110 26.67 9.17 -0.53
N LEU A 111 26.73 8.21 0.40
CA LEU A 111 25.70 8.02 1.42
C LEU A 111 25.58 9.23 2.35
N ASP A 112 26.70 9.77 2.85
CA ASP A 112 26.70 10.95 3.71
C ASP A 112 26.08 12.17 3.02
N ARG A 113 26.37 12.36 1.73
CA ARG A 113 25.75 13.42 0.93
C ARG A 113 24.24 13.19 0.75
N GLN A 114 23.82 11.96 0.46
CA GLN A 114 22.41 11.60 0.35
C GLN A 114 21.66 11.83 1.66
N ILE A 115 22.25 11.47 2.80
CA ILE A 115 21.68 11.73 4.13
C ILE A 115 21.56 13.23 4.38
N ALA A 116 22.60 14.01 4.07
CA ALA A 116 22.56 15.47 4.26
C ALA A 116 21.47 16.13 3.39
N ASP A 117 21.34 15.70 2.14
CA ASP A 117 20.28 16.19 1.23
C ASP A 117 18.88 15.79 1.74
N LEU A 118 18.72 14.58 2.28
CA LEU A 118 17.47 14.11 2.89
C LEU A 118 17.10 14.93 4.13
N VAL A 119 18.04 15.12 5.06
CA VAL A 119 17.82 15.92 6.28
C VAL A 119 17.43 17.35 5.93
N LYS A 120 18.09 17.96 4.94
CA LYS A 120 17.73 19.30 4.48
C LYS A 120 16.32 19.33 3.87
N ALA A 121 15.96 18.33 3.06
CA ALA A 121 14.62 18.23 2.50
C ALA A 121 13.54 18.05 3.59
N GLU A 122 13.84 17.31 4.67
CA GLU A 122 12.98 17.18 5.84
C GLU A 122 12.80 18.50 6.57
N GLU A 123 13.88 19.25 6.80
CA GLU A 123 13.83 20.58 7.42
C GLU A 123 13.02 21.58 6.57
N ASP A 124 13.26 21.62 5.26
CA ASP A 124 12.52 22.47 4.33
C ASP A 124 11.02 22.10 4.31
N ALA A 125 10.69 20.81 4.34
CA ALA A 125 9.31 20.34 4.39
C ALA A 125 8.62 20.71 5.72
N ALA A 126 9.28 20.48 6.85
CA ALA A 126 8.77 20.84 8.17
C ALA A 126 8.49 22.35 8.29
N ASN A 127 9.38 23.19 7.73
CA ASN A 127 9.21 24.65 7.72
C ASN A 127 8.05 25.12 6.81
N ALA A 128 7.72 24.35 5.77
CA ALA A 128 6.63 24.63 4.85
C ALA A 128 5.29 23.98 5.27
N TYR A 129 5.30 23.12 6.30
CA TYR A 129 4.13 22.34 6.66
C TYR A 129 2.99 23.20 7.20
N ASN A 130 1.85 23.13 6.52
CA ASN A 130 0.58 23.68 6.98
C ASN A 130 -0.46 22.55 7.15
N PRO A 131 -0.90 22.25 8.38
CA PRO A 131 -1.90 21.20 8.63
C PRO A 131 -3.24 21.47 7.91
N ASP A 132 -3.67 22.73 7.85
CA ASP A 132 -4.94 23.12 7.22
C ASP A 132 -4.93 22.86 5.71
N GLU A 133 -3.76 23.00 5.07
CA GLU A 133 -3.60 22.73 3.64
C GLU A 133 -3.69 21.23 3.33
N VAL A 134 -3.13 20.38 4.21
CA VAL A 134 -3.24 18.92 4.09
C VAL A 134 -4.68 18.49 4.27
N VAL A 135 -5.37 18.99 5.32
CA VAL A 135 -6.79 18.71 5.57
C VAL A 135 -7.65 19.16 4.39
N SER A 136 -7.40 20.36 3.86
CA SER A 136 -8.11 20.89 2.69
C SER A 136 -7.87 20.02 1.45
N SER A 137 -6.64 19.56 1.23
CA SER A 137 -6.29 18.70 0.08
C SER A 137 -6.94 17.31 0.18
N ILE A 138 -6.99 16.71 1.36
CA ILE A 138 -7.70 15.43 1.57
C ILE A 138 -9.21 15.62 1.35
N THR A 139 -9.76 16.73 1.84
CA THR A 139 -11.17 17.09 1.63
C THR A 139 -11.49 17.25 0.15
N GLU A 140 -10.65 17.99 -0.59
CA GLU A 140 -10.79 18.17 -2.04
C GLU A 140 -10.72 16.83 -2.78
N LEU A 141 -9.82 15.93 -2.39
CA LEU A 141 -9.74 14.59 -2.96
C LEU A 141 -11.05 13.81 -2.74
N TYR A 142 -11.63 13.83 -1.54
CA TYR A 142 -12.88 13.12 -1.26
C TYR A 142 -14.05 13.71 -2.02
N GLU A 143 -14.17 15.04 -2.04
CA GLU A 143 -15.21 15.75 -2.80
C GLU A 143 -15.09 15.47 -4.30
N LEU A 144 -13.86 15.40 -4.83
CA LEU A 144 -13.60 15.01 -6.21
C LEU A 144 -14.15 13.61 -6.50
N LEU A 145 -13.86 12.63 -5.65
CA LEU A 145 -14.32 11.25 -5.84
C LEU A 145 -15.84 11.11 -5.77
N VAL A 146 -16.50 11.84 -4.85
CA VAL A 146 -17.98 11.95 -4.83
C VAL A 146 -18.51 12.57 -6.12
N THR A 147 -17.86 13.63 -6.60
CA THR A 147 -18.24 14.35 -7.82
C THR A 147 -18.11 13.45 -9.04
N MET A 148 -17.04 12.66 -9.12
CA MET A 148 -16.80 11.65 -10.17
C MET A 148 -17.73 10.44 -10.10
N SER A 149 -18.69 10.41 -9.16
CA SER A 149 -19.60 9.28 -8.93
C SER A 149 -18.91 7.99 -8.49
N HIS A 150 -17.69 8.08 -7.96
CA HIS A 150 -17.05 6.93 -7.31
C HIS A 150 -17.80 6.58 -6.02
N TRP A 151 -18.20 7.62 -5.26
CA TRP A 151 -19.03 7.47 -4.07
C TRP A 151 -20.40 8.16 -4.21
N PRO A 152 -21.41 7.68 -3.47
CA PRO A 152 -22.68 8.38 -3.32
C PRO A 152 -22.52 9.82 -2.81
N GLN A 153 -23.55 10.65 -3.07
CA GLN A 153 -23.62 11.96 -2.42
C GLN A 153 -23.84 11.78 -0.92
N GLY A 154 -23.18 12.59 -0.11
CA GLY A 154 -23.26 12.50 1.36
C GLY A 154 -22.36 11.45 1.99
N SER A 155 -21.51 10.78 1.21
CA SER A 155 -20.55 9.79 1.72
C SER A 155 -19.38 10.36 2.53
N VAL A 156 -19.26 11.68 2.62
CA VAL A 156 -18.19 12.36 3.37
C VAL A 156 -18.76 12.98 4.63
N ARG A 157 -18.18 12.63 5.78
CA ARG A 157 -18.43 13.19 7.10
C ARG A 157 -17.37 14.24 7.41
N TYR A 158 -17.80 15.49 7.56
CA TYR A 158 -16.92 16.62 7.84
C TYR A 158 -16.80 16.88 9.34
N PRO A 159 -15.67 17.41 9.83
CA PRO A 159 -15.57 17.88 11.20
C PRO A 159 -16.58 19.02 11.49
N PRO A 160 -16.96 19.26 12.76
CA PRO A 160 -16.55 18.52 13.95
C PRO A 160 -17.25 17.16 14.08
N HIS A 161 -16.48 16.13 14.43
CA HIS A 161 -16.98 14.77 14.65
C HIS A 161 -17.59 14.65 16.04
N ILE A 162 -18.92 14.76 16.14
CA ILE A 162 -19.65 14.69 17.41
C ILE A 162 -20.13 13.26 17.71
N ASP A 163 -20.47 12.50 16.67
CA ASP A 163 -21.04 11.15 16.81
C ASP A 163 -20.61 10.23 15.64
N PRO A 164 -19.69 9.27 15.88
CA PRO A 164 -18.80 9.18 17.04
C PRO A 164 -17.68 10.25 16.99
N PRO A 165 -17.23 10.77 18.15
CA PRO A 165 -16.04 11.61 18.22
C PRO A 165 -14.76 10.76 18.15
N VAL A 166 -13.62 11.38 17.84
CA VAL A 166 -12.31 10.75 18.02
C VAL A 166 -12.07 10.52 19.51
N ASP A 167 -11.77 9.29 19.92
CA ASP A 167 -11.43 8.97 21.31
C ASP A 167 -9.99 9.43 21.62
N GLU A 168 -9.87 10.70 21.99
CA GLU A 168 -8.59 11.33 22.35
C GLU A 168 -7.88 10.59 23.49
N LYS A 169 -8.64 10.08 24.46
CA LYS A 169 -8.05 9.36 25.61
C LYS A 169 -7.40 8.07 25.14
N LEU A 170 -8.07 7.30 24.29
CA LEU A 170 -7.49 6.11 23.70
C LEU A 170 -6.30 6.46 22.79
N ALA A 171 -6.40 7.51 21.98
CA ALA A 171 -5.31 7.94 21.12
C ALA A 171 -4.02 8.27 21.91
N VAL A 172 -4.16 8.99 23.03
CA VAL A 172 -3.04 9.26 23.95
C VAL A 172 -2.50 7.97 24.57
N GLN A 173 -3.37 7.03 24.99
CA GLN A 173 -2.94 5.73 25.54
C GLN A 173 -2.17 4.88 24.54
N LEU A 174 -2.54 4.97 23.26
CA LEU A 174 -1.87 4.32 22.14
C LEU A 174 -0.56 5.03 21.73
N GLY A 175 -0.23 6.15 22.37
CA GLY A 175 1.02 6.86 22.17
C GLY A 175 1.05 7.75 20.92
N TYR A 176 -0.10 8.20 20.40
CA TYR A 176 -0.12 9.22 19.35
C TYR A 176 0.37 10.58 19.90
N ASP A 177 1.09 11.32 19.06
CA ASP A 177 1.53 12.69 19.35
C ASP A 177 0.35 13.69 19.25
N HIS A 178 0.42 14.81 19.98
CA HIS A 178 -0.63 15.84 19.94
C HIS A 178 -0.88 16.39 18.53
N GLY A 179 0.16 16.50 17.69
CA GLY A 179 0.00 16.93 16.30
C GLY A 179 -0.85 15.95 15.48
N ALA A 180 -0.61 14.65 15.64
CA ALA A 180 -1.39 13.60 14.97
C ALA A 180 -2.85 13.60 15.42
N ILE A 181 -3.09 13.68 16.74
CA ILE A 181 -4.44 13.76 17.31
C ILE A 181 -5.18 15.01 16.80
N SER A 182 -4.49 16.16 16.75
CA SER A 182 -5.08 17.39 16.23
C SER A 182 -5.53 17.25 14.77
N ILE A 183 -4.74 16.58 13.92
CA ILE A 183 -5.12 16.27 12.54
C ILE A 183 -6.32 15.32 12.49
N MET A 184 -6.35 14.26 13.31
CA MET A 184 -7.48 13.32 13.36
C MET A 184 -8.83 14.03 13.61
N HIS A 185 -8.85 15.10 14.39
CA HIS A 185 -10.08 15.88 14.62
C HIS A 185 -10.52 16.73 13.41
N GLN A 186 -9.61 17.02 12.49
CA GLN A 186 -9.84 17.90 11.35
C GLN A 186 -10.08 17.16 10.04
N LEU A 187 -9.59 15.91 9.92
CA LEU A 187 -9.77 15.12 8.71
C LEU A 187 -11.25 14.85 8.42
N PRO A 188 -11.68 14.87 7.14
CA PRO A 188 -12.94 14.29 6.74
C PRO A 188 -12.85 12.76 6.78
N TYR A 189 -13.96 12.09 7.10
CA TYR A 189 -14.08 10.63 7.09
C TYR A 189 -15.17 10.17 6.15
N LEU A 190 -15.14 8.89 5.78
CA LEU A 190 -16.16 8.30 4.92
C LEU A 190 -17.30 7.69 5.75
N THR A 191 -18.50 7.62 5.18
CA THR A 191 -19.59 6.85 5.77
C THR A 191 -19.40 5.35 5.50
N PRO A 192 -19.95 4.45 6.32
CA PRO A 192 -19.84 3.01 6.12
C PRO A 192 -20.23 2.52 4.72
N GLU A 193 -21.19 3.18 4.06
CA GLU A 193 -21.63 2.84 2.70
C GLU A 193 -20.55 3.08 1.64
N ALA A 194 -19.62 4.00 1.89
CA ALA A 194 -18.50 4.27 1.01
C ALA A 194 -17.27 3.39 1.31
N ILE A 195 -17.15 2.87 2.54
CA ILE A 195 -16.00 2.08 3.04
C ILE A 195 -15.89 0.69 2.36
N GLY A 196 -16.79 0.33 1.43
CA GLY A 196 -16.70 -0.90 0.62
C GLY A 196 -16.17 -0.74 -0.81
N ASN A 197 -16.00 0.50 -1.31
CA ASN A 197 -15.60 0.78 -2.71
C ASN A 197 -14.14 1.28 -2.79
N ASN A 198 -13.21 0.66 -2.06
CA ASN A 198 -11.93 1.30 -1.70
C ASN A 198 -10.78 1.06 -2.68
N ASP A 199 -10.94 1.51 -3.91
CA ASP A 199 -9.91 1.37 -4.94
C ASP A 199 -9.32 2.74 -5.33
N VAL A 200 -9.13 3.63 -4.34
CA VAL A 200 -8.31 4.82 -4.55
C VAL A 200 -6.84 4.43 -4.57
N VAL A 201 -6.38 3.64 -3.60
CA VAL A 201 -5.05 3.03 -3.57
C VAL A 201 -5.18 1.53 -3.37
N ALA A 202 -4.34 0.76 -4.06
CA ALA A 202 -4.47 -0.68 -4.22
C ALA A 202 -4.62 -1.41 -2.88
N ARG A 203 -5.71 -2.18 -2.74
CA ARG A 203 -5.98 -3.04 -1.57
C ARG A 203 -5.84 -2.27 -0.24
N THR A 204 -6.34 -1.05 -0.21
CA THR A 204 -6.37 -0.20 0.99
C THR A 204 -7.80 0.11 1.41
N ARG A 205 -7.95 0.69 2.58
CA ARG A 205 -9.20 1.33 3.03
C ARG A 205 -8.89 2.66 3.71
N PHE A 206 -9.75 3.65 3.57
CA PHE A 206 -9.52 4.93 4.23
C PHE A 206 -9.59 4.81 5.76
N ALA A 207 -8.66 5.48 6.44
CA ALA A 207 -8.61 5.47 7.90
C ALA A 207 -9.68 6.42 8.48
N ASP A 208 -10.66 5.84 9.18
CA ASP A 208 -11.59 6.55 10.06
C ASP A 208 -11.20 6.48 11.55
N TYR A 209 -10.54 7.52 12.07
CA TYR A 209 -10.09 7.57 13.46
C TYR A 209 -11.18 7.92 14.49
N THR A 210 -12.44 8.06 14.05
CA THR A 210 -13.57 8.04 14.98
C THR A 210 -13.89 6.62 15.46
N LEU A 211 -13.30 5.60 14.84
CA LEU A 211 -13.44 4.20 15.22
C LEU A 211 -12.25 3.72 16.05
N GLU A 212 -12.51 3.09 17.19
CA GLU A 212 -11.48 2.50 18.06
C GLU A 212 -10.59 1.50 17.30
N SER A 213 -11.18 0.67 16.45
CA SER A 213 -10.45 -0.35 15.69
C SER A 213 -9.39 0.28 14.78
N HIS A 214 -9.70 1.42 14.16
CA HIS A 214 -8.78 2.14 13.28
C HIS A 214 -7.73 2.93 14.05
N LEU A 215 -8.05 3.46 15.23
CA LEU A 215 -7.06 4.03 16.13
C LEU A 215 -5.97 3.02 16.49
N ARG A 216 -6.36 1.78 16.82
CA ARG A 216 -5.44 0.68 17.14
C ARG A 216 -4.64 0.24 15.92
N GLU A 217 -5.32 -0.01 14.80
CA GLU A 217 -4.68 -0.42 13.55
C GLU A 217 -3.75 0.66 13.00
N GLY A 218 -4.06 1.94 13.18
CA GLY A 218 -3.19 3.04 12.76
C GLY A 218 -1.83 3.08 13.46
N ARG A 219 -1.69 2.48 14.65
CA ARG A 219 -0.38 2.32 15.33
C ARG A 219 0.39 1.11 14.83
N ARG A 220 -0.33 0.09 14.36
CA ARG A 220 0.21 -1.19 13.88
C ARG A 220 -0.57 -1.62 12.63
N PRO A 221 -0.37 -0.95 11.48
CA PRO A 221 -1.11 -1.29 10.26
C PRO A 221 -0.77 -2.70 9.79
N TYR A 222 -1.57 -3.29 8.92
CA TYR A 222 -1.14 -4.49 8.20
C TYR A 222 0.18 -4.20 7.45
N PRO A 223 1.14 -5.13 7.33
CA PRO A 223 1.23 -6.46 7.95
C PRO A 223 1.80 -6.41 9.37
N TYR A 224 2.19 -5.24 9.87
CA TYR A 224 2.98 -5.06 11.10
C TYR A 224 2.31 -5.69 12.32
N MET A 225 0.98 -5.79 12.34
CA MET A 225 0.24 -6.48 13.41
C MET A 225 0.50 -8.00 13.50
N TYR A 226 1.00 -8.64 12.44
CA TYR A 226 1.25 -10.09 12.36
C TYR A 226 2.72 -10.48 12.59
N TYR A 227 3.62 -9.51 12.60
CA TYR A 227 5.04 -9.76 12.84
C TYR A 227 5.37 -9.60 14.33
N ASP A 228 5.67 -10.72 14.98
CA ASP A 228 6.14 -10.73 16.36
C ASP A 228 7.39 -9.84 16.50
N GLY A 229 7.37 -8.94 17.50
CA GLY A 229 8.46 -8.00 17.74
C GLY A 229 8.44 -6.75 16.85
N CYS A 230 7.48 -6.59 15.94
CA CYS A 230 7.30 -5.34 15.22
C CYS A 230 6.89 -4.22 16.18
N PRO A 231 7.65 -3.11 16.27
CA PRO A 231 7.26 -1.97 17.08
C PRO A 231 6.05 -1.26 16.47
N ASP A 232 5.35 -0.48 17.29
CA ASP A 232 4.38 0.50 16.82
C ASP A 232 5.06 1.50 15.88
N LEU A 233 4.30 2.08 14.96
CA LEU A 233 4.74 3.23 14.17
C LEU A 233 5.22 4.37 15.08
N ASP A 234 6.01 5.29 14.57
CA ASP A 234 6.38 6.47 15.36
C ASP A 234 5.12 7.30 15.74
N PRO A 235 5.04 7.92 16.95
CA PRO A 235 3.85 8.62 17.47
C PRO A 235 3.19 9.66 16.56
N TRP A 236 3.96 10.29 15.69
CA TRP A 236 3.52 11.35 14.78
C TRP A 236 3.14 10.86 13.39
N LEU A 237 3.28 9.57 13.12
CA LEU A 237 2.89 8.96 11.86
C LEU A 237 1.40 8.59 11.90
N LEU A 238 0.68 9.03 10.88
CA LEU A 238 -0.76 8.87 10.75
C LEU A 238 -1.09 8.23 9.40
N PRO A 239 -1.37 6.91 9.35
CA PRO A 239 -1.90 6.28 8.16
C PRO A 239 -3.17 6.96 7.65
N LEU A 240 -3.14 7.54 6.46
CA LEU A 240 -4.35 8.08 5.82
C LEU A 240 -5.21 6.95 5.23
N MET A 241 -4.56 5.85 4.88
CA MET A 241 -5.16 4.62 4.41
C MET A 241 -4.56 3.45 5.20
N LEU A 242 -5.43 2.53 5.63
CA LEU A 242 -5.06 1.28 6.26
C LEU A 242 -4.89 0.22 5.16
N PRO A 243 -3.70 -0.38 5.01
CA PRO A 243 -3.47 -1.41 4.00
C PRO A 243 -4.13 -2.73 4.38
N GLY A 244 -4.57 -3.49 3.38
CA GLY A 244 -4.86 -4.92 3.50
C GLY A 244 -3.60 -5.76 3.32
N ARG A 245 -3.77 -7.07 3.05
CA ARG A 245 -2.67 -8.04 3.00
C ARG A 245 -1.48 -7.58 2.13
N ASP A 246 -1.81 -7.18 0.92
CA ASP A 246 -0.83 -6.79 -0.09
C ASP A 246 -1.12 -5.35 -0.56
N GLY A 247 -1.60 -4.51 0.36
CA GLY A 247 -1.99 -3.12 0.06
C GLY A 247 -0.84 -2.13 0.10
N SER A 248 -1.07 -0.93 -0.42
CA SER A 248 -0.09 0.14 -0.26
C SER A 248 -0.31 0.91 1.05
N HIS A 249 0.78 1.28 1.71
CA HIS A 249 0.78 2.23 2.80
C HIS A 249 0.76 3.65 2.27
N VAL A 250 -0.09 4.51 2.82
CA VAL A 250 -0.07 5.96 2.62
C VAL A 250 -0.11 6.62 3.99
N ILE A 251 1.04 7.06 4.47
CA ILE A 251 1.23 7.52 5.84
C ILE A 251 1.61 9.00 5.84
N LEU A 252 0.86 9.82 6.55
CA LEU A 252 1.19 11.22 6.81
C LEU A 252 2.15 11.32 8.00
N ASP A 253 3.30 11.94 7.78
CA ASP A 253 4.19 12.39 8.83
C ASP A 253 3.74 13.78 9.29
N THR A 254 3.07 13.84 10.44
CA THR A 254 2.46 15.09 10.95
C THR A 254 3.47 16.06 11.55
N ARG A 255 4.76 15.70 11.65
CA ARG A 255 5.84 16.62 12.04
C ARG A 255 6.45 17.32 10.84
N LEU A 256 6.62 16.58 9.75
CA LEU A 256 7.29 17.06 8.55
C LEU A 256 6.31 17.56 7.48
N GLY A 257 5.03 17.20 7.56
CA GLY A 257 4.06 17.53 6.52
C GLY A 257 4.29 16.76 5.22
N VAL A 258 4.82 15.54 5.30
CA VAL A 258 5.13 14.69 4.15
C VAL A 258 4.31 13.41 4.15
N ILE A 259 4.07 12.84 2.98
CA ILE A 259 3.49 11.53 2.79
C ILE A 259 4.60 10.53 2.45
N ARG A 260 4.55 9.38 3.13
CA ARG A 260 5.33 8.18 2.88
C ARG A 260 4.40 7.17 2.20
N ALA A 261 4.65 6.86 0.94
CA ALA A 261 3.84 5.91 0.17
C ALA A 261 4.69 4.75 -0.37
N TYR A 262 4.30 3.51 -0.05
CA TYR A 262 4.99 2.28 -0.47
C TYR A 262 4.05 1.07 -0.46
N ASP A 263 4.39 0.00 -1.16
CA ASP A 263 3.65 -1.28 -1.19
C ASP A 263 4.27 -2.27 -0.20
N THR A 264 3.43 -3.05 0.49
CA THR A 264 3.83 -4.07 1.48
C THR A 264 4.78 -5.14 0.96
N GLU A 265 4.70 -5.53 -0.32
CA GLU A 265 5.50 -6.65 -0.83
C GLU A 265 6.78 -6.24 -1.56
N ARG A 266 6.78 -5.06 -2.22
CA ARG A 266 7.81 -4.75 -3.24
C ARG A 266 8.19 -3.27 -3.32
N GLY A 267 7.73 -2.43 -2.39
CA GLY A 267 7.69 -0.98 -2.62
C GLY A 267 6.72 -0.63 -3.78
N PRO A 268 6.49 0.66 -4.08
CA PRO A 268 5.43 1.04 -5.00
C PRO A 268 5.56 0.29 -6.35
N GLN A 269 4.47 -0.20 -6.92
CA GLN A 269 4.58 -1.05 -8.11
C GLN A 269 5.10 -0.27 -9.32
N ARG A 270 6.07 -0.83 -10.05
CA ARG A 270 6.65 -0.21 -11.24
C ARG A 270 5.55 0.15 -12.24
N GLY A 271 5.37 1.44 -12.52
CA GLY A 271 4.32 1.92 -13.43
C GLY A 271 3.29 2.77 -12.71
N THR A 272 2.98 2.46 -11.44
CA THR A 272 2.04 3.25 -10.65
C THR A 272 2.51 4.70 -10.50
N VAL A 273 1.54 5.62 -10.37
CA VAL A 273 1.80 7.04 -10.10
C VAL A 273 2.65 7.19 -8.84
N GLU A 274 2.41 6.35 -7.86
CA GLU A 274 3.17 6.21 -6.63
C GLU A 274 4.64 5.86 -6.96
N TRP A 275 4.92 4.86 -7.79
CA TRP A 275 6.30 4.53 -8.19
C TRP A 275 6.99 5.63 -9.00
N GLN A 276 6.30 6.19 -9.99
CA GLN A 276 6.85 7.23 -10.87
C GLN A 276 7.28 8.48 -10.09
N ARG A 277 6.63 8.75 -8.96
CA ARG A 277 6.83 9.96 -8.15
C ARG A 277 7.71 9.76 -6.93
N HIS A 278 7.66 8.57 -6.32
CA HIS A 278 8.42 8.27 -5.11
C HIS A 278 9.78 7.63 -5.38
N GLY A 279 10.11 7.28 -6.62
CA GLY A 279 11.40 6.64 -6.92
C GLY A 279 11.54 5.27 -6.24
N LYS A 280 12.66 4.58 -6.49
CA LYS A 280 12.94 3.32 -5.80
C LYS A 280 13.10 3.58 -4.31
N VAL A 281 12.42 2.80 -3.46
CA VAL A 281 12.80 2.65 -2.05
C VAL A 281 14.27 2.25 -2.04
N LEU A 282 15.08 2.98 -1.27
CA LEU A 282 16.52 2.75 -1.19
C LEU A 282 16.76 1.32 -0.67
N ASP A 283 17.28 0.48 -1.57
CA ASP A 283 17.93 -0.81 -1.27
C ASP A 283 17.05 -1.85 -0.52
N ALA A 284 15.89 -2.20 -1.10
CA ALA A 284 15.03 -3.28 -0.60
C ALA A 284 15.73 -4.65 -0.50
N GLU A 285 16.85 -4.86 -1.22
CA GLU A 285 17.62 -6.12 -1.19
C GLU A 285 18.49 -6.29 0.07
N ARG A 286 18.69 -5.22 0.86
CA ARG A 286 19.57 -5.26 2.05
C ARG A 286 18.82 -5.28 3.39
N ASP A 287 17.49 -5.10 3.39
CA ASP A 287 16.72 -5.08 4.63
C ASP A 287 16.01 -6.41 4.85
N GLU A 288 16.50 -7.19 5.79
CA GLU A 288 15.82 -8.39 6.30
C GLU A 288 14.55 -8.04 7.11
N VAL A 289 14.27 -6.74 7.29
CA VAL A 289 13.31 -6.21 8.27
C VAL A 289 12.24 -5.33 7.59
N MET A 290 11.27 -5.97 6.94
CA MET A 290 10.19 -5.30 6.17
C MET A 290 9.40 -4.25 6.97
N TRP A 291 9.37 -4.33 8.31
CA TRP A 291 8.60 -3.38 9.13
C TRP A 291 9.27 -2.01 9.34
N THR A 292 10.50 -1.81 8.84
CA THR A 292 11.16 -0.50 8.89
C THR A 292 11.14 0.25 7.56
N GLU A 293 10.47 -0.30 6.54
CA GLU A 293 10.41 0.28 5.18
C GLU A 293 9.87 1.71 5.16
N TYR A 294 8.88 2.04 6.00
CA TYR A 294 8.34 3.40 6.06
C TYR A 294 9.40 4.46 6.40
N ARG A 295 10.46 4.10 7.13
CA ARG A 295 11.55 5.03 7.48
C ARG A 295 12.42 5.38 6.29
N ARG A 296 12.48 4.50 5.28
CA ARG A 296 13.25 4.67 4.04
C ARG A 296 12.37 5.05 2.85
N ALA A 297 11.04 5.04 3.02
CA ALA A 297 10.11 5.50 2.01
C ALA A 297 10.39 6.97 1.68
N THR A 298 10.35 7.29 0.38
CA THR A 298 10.60 8.64 -0.10
C THR A 298 9.60 9.62 0.49
N LEU A 299 10.11 10.75 0.96
CA LEU A 299 9.35 11.80 1.58
C LEU A 299 8.88 12.78 0.52
N VAL A 300 7.56 12.92 0.39
CA VAL A 300 6.98 13.90 -0.54
C VAL A 300 6.08 14.85 0.23
N PRO A 301 6.21 16.17 0.08
CA PRO A 301 5.29 17.12 0.71
C PRO A 301 3.83 16.72 0.49
N ALA A 302 3.05 16.63 1.57
CA ALA A 302 1.72 16.04 1.54
C ALA A 302 0.78 16.78 0.58
N ALA A 303 0.81 18.11 0.58
CA ALA A 303 0.04 18.94 -0.35
C ALA A 303 0.41 18.66 -1.82
N ARG A 304 1.70 18.46 -2.11
CA ARG A 304 2.17 18.08 -3.44
C ARG A 304 1.65 16.69 -3.83
N TYR A 305 1.82 15.69 -2.96
CA TYR A 305 1.34 14.34 -3.24
C TYR A 305 -0.17 14.32 -3.54
N LEU A 306 -0.97 14.97 -2.68
CA LEU A 306 -2.43 15.00 -2.81
C LEU A 306 -2.88 15.79 -4.05
N SER A 307 -2.30 16.97 -4.32
CA SER A 307 -2.63 17.76 -5.51
C SER A 307 -2.33 17.01 -6.81
N GLU A 308 -1.25 16.24 -6.84
CA GLU A 308 -0.90 15.46 -8.01
C GLU A 308 -1.81 14.21 -8.19
N ILE A 309 -2.38 13.64 -7.11
CA ILE A 309 -3.44 12.61 -7.18
C ILE A 309 -4.75 13.22 -7.68
N ILE A 310 -5.15 14.35 -7.12
CA ILE A 310 -6.32 15.13 -7.53
C ILE A 310 -6.24 15.45 -9.03
N TYR A 311 -5.07 15.90 -9.50
CA TYR A 311 -4.81 16.15 -10.90
C TYR A 311 -4.96 14.88 -11.75
N ALA A 312 -4.44 13.73 -11.29
CA ALA A 312 -4.54 12.48 -12.02
C ALA A 312 -6.01 12.05 -12.24
N TYR A 313 -6.85 12.18 -11.21
CA TYR A 313 -8.28 11.91 -11.33
C TYR A 313 -9.01 12.95 -12.20
N ARG A 314 -8.72 14.24 -12.02
CA ARG A 314 -9.33 15.32 -12.83
C ARG A 314 -9.00 15.17 -14.32
N SER A 315 -7.75 14.83 -14.66
CA SER A 315 -7.29 14.63 -16.04
C SER A 315 -7.67 13.26 -16.61
N LEU A 316 -8.29 12.39 -15.81
CA LEU A 316 -8.60 11.00 -16.15
C LEU A 316 -7.35 10.17 -16.51
N SER A 317 -6.17 10.56 -16.04
CA SER A 317 -4.98 9.69 -16.07
C SER A 317 -5.10 8.54 -15.07
N ARG A 318 -6.03 8.64 -14.12
CA ARG A 318 -6.48 7.59 -13.19
C ARG A 318 -8.00 7.62 -13.11
N LEU A 319 -8.64 6.45 -13.01
CA LEU A 319 -10.09 6.29 -12.92
C LEU A 319 -10.48 5.66 -11.58
N PRO A 320 -11.34 6.26 -10.78
CA PRO A 320 -11.54 5.81 -9.39
C PRO A 320 -12.24 4.44 -9.26
N ILE A 321 -12.86 3.91 -10.33
CA ILE A 321 -13.63 2.65 -10.31
C ILE A 321 -12.78 1.44 -10.70
N ILE A 322 -11.56 1.66 -11.23
CA ILE A 322 -10.65 0.59 -11.65
C ILE A 322 -9.60 0.36 -10.57
N ASP A 323 -9.27 -0.91 -10.31
CA ASP A 323 -8.17 -1.31 -9.43
C ASP A 323 -6.93 -0.42 -9.72
N PRO A 324 -6.43 0.34 -8.74
CA PRO A 324 -5.26 1.20 -8.85
C PRO A 324 -4.05 0.55 -9.51
N VAL A 325 -3.81 -0.74 -9.24
CA VAL A 325 -2.71 -1.50 -9.83
C VAL A 325 -2.84 -1.55 -11.36
N ARG A 326 -4.05 -1.54 -11.87
CA ARG A 326 -4.37 -1.74 -13.29
C ARG A 326 -4.84 -0.47 -13.99
N ASN A 327 -4.77 0.64 -13.26
CA ASN A 327 -5.36 1.92 -13.61
C ASN A 327 -4.44 2.79 -14.47
N ASP A 328 -3.15 2.43 -14.58
CA ASP A 328 -2.24 3.08 -15.52
C ASP A 328 -2.51 2.57 -16.95
N PRO A 329 -3.04 3.41 -17.86
CA PRO A 329 -3.27 3.01 -19.25
C PRO A 329 -1.96 2.83 -20.05
N THR A 330 -0.82 3.29 -19.52
CA THR A 330 0.49 3.20 -20.17
C THR A 330 1.28 1.96 -19.78
N GLU A 331 0.85 1.23 -18.74
CA GLU A 331 1.55 0.04 -18.28
C GLU A 331 1.24 -1.17 -19.18
N GLU A 332 2.30 -1.86 -19.62
CA GLU A 332 2.16 -3.11 -20.36
C GLU A 332 1.61 -4.18 -19.42
N ARG A 333 0.31 -4.43 -19.52
CA ARG A 333 -0.39 -5.39 -18.66
C ARG A 333 0.23 -6.77 -18.84
N GLN A 334 0.84 -7.28 -17.78
CA GLN A 334 1.17 -8.70 -17.74
C GLN A 334 -0.12 -9.50 -17.94
N PRO A 335 -0.09 -10.59 -18.74
CA PRO A 335 -1.23 -11.46 -18.88
C PRO A 335 -1.64 -11.92 -17.49
N SER A 336 -2.80 -11.48 -17.00
CA SER A 336 -3.32 -12.05 -15.77
C SER A 336 -3.55 -13.55 -16.00
N TYR A 337 -3.55 -14.34 -14.94
CA TYR A 337 -3.86 -15.77 -15.04
C TYR A 337 -5.25 -16.03 -15.68
N TYR A 338 -6.11 -15.00 -15.71
CA TYR A 338 -7.46 -15.02 -16.23
C TYR A 338 -7.64 -14.00 -17.36
N VAL A 339 -7.40 -14.42 -18.61
CA VAL A 339 -7.54 -13.56 -19.81
C VAL A 339 -8.87 -12.79 -19.83
N TRP A 340 -9.98 -13.45 -19.50
CA TRP A 340 -11.31 -12.83 -19.45
C TRP A 340 -11.41 -11.67 -18.44
N LEU A 341 -10.65 -11.71 -17.33
CA LEU A 341 -10.64 -10.65 -16.33
C LEU A 341 -9.89 -9.42 -16.85
N ALA A 342 -8.74 -9.64 -17.50
CA ALA A 342 -7.95 -8.57 -18.09
C ALA A 342 -8.71 -7.87 -19.23
N GLU A 343 -9.46 -8.64 -20.03
CA GLU A 343 -10.34 -8.10 -21.08
C GLU A 343 -11.49 -7.29 -20.48
N LYS A 344 -12.16 -7.81 -19.44
CA LYS A 344 -13.21 -7.10 -18.70
C LYS A 344 -12.72 -5.73 -18.24
N GLU A 345 -11.61 -5.69 -17.52
CA GLU A 345 -11.08 -4.46 -16.93
C GLU A 345 -10.65 -3.44 -17.99
N ARG A 346 -10.07 -3.90 -19.10
CA ARG A 346 -9.76 -3.02 -20.24
C ARG A 346 -11.02 -2.39 -20.79
N GLU A 347 -12.06 -3.19 -21.02
CA GLU A 347 -13.32 -2.71 -21.54
C GLU A 347 -14.03 -1.75 -20.57
N GLU A 348 -14.02 -2.05 -19.26
CA GLU A 348 -14.54 -1.16 -18.23
C GLU A 348 -13.79 0.18 -18.23
N GLN A 349 -12.45 0.17 -18.29
CA GLN A 349 -11.63 1.38 -18.32
C GLN A 349 -11.89 2.23 -19.57
N GLU A 350 -11.89 1.62 -20.76
CA GLU A 350 -12.17 2.31 -22.02
C GLU A 350 -13.59 2.91 -22.03
N THR A 351 -14.57 2.15 -21.53
CA THR A 351 -15.95 2.59 -21.43
C THR A 351 -16.10 3.76 -20.45
N LEU A 352 -15.49 3.67 -19.27
CA LEU A 352 -15.51 4.75 -18.28
C LEU A 352 -14.89 6.03 -18.84
N LEU A 353 -13.72 5.95 -19.48
CA LEU A 353 -13.07 7.08 -20.12
C LEU A 353 -13.96 7.75 -21.16
N SER A 354 -14.61 6.96 -22.02
CA SER A 354 -15.56 7.48 -23.02
C SER A 354 -16.76 8.15 -22.34
N LEU A 355 -17.36 7.49 -21.35
CA LEU A 355 -18.52 8.02 -20.64
C LEU A 355 -18.22 9.32 -19.88
N TYR A 356 -17.07 9.42 -19.21
CA TYR A 356 -16.67 10.67 -18.55
C TYR A 356 -16.60 11.82 -19.55
N ARG A 357 -15.94 11.62 -20.70
CA ARG A 357 -15.81 12.63 -21.76
C ARG A 357 -17.16 12.99 -22.37
N GLU A 358 -17.97 12.00 -22.72
CA GLU A 358 -19.30 12.21 -23.32
C GLU A 358 -20.24 12.96 -22.37
N CYS A 359 -20.17 12.66 -21.06
CA CYS A 359 -20.95 13.33 -20.03
C CYS A 359 -20.35 14.69 -19.61
N GLY A 360 -19.32 15.18 -20.31
CA GLY A 360 -18.79 16.54 -20.16
C GLY A 360 -17.81 16.75 -19.02
N TRP A 361 -17.13 15.70 -18.55
CA TRP A 361 -16.09 15.85 -17.53
C TRP A 361 -14.87 16.63 -18.05
N PRO A 362 -14.27 17.56 -17.26
CA PRO A 362 -14.72 18.02 -15.93
C PRO A 362 -15.69 19.22 -15.96
N GLU A 363 -15.74 20.05 -17.01
CA GLU A 363 -16.38 21.37 -16.95
C GLU A 363 -17.92 21.36 -17.05
N ALA A 364 -18.48 20.47 -17.86
CA ALA A 364 -19.91 20.37 -18.16
C ALA A 364 -20.51 19.05 -17.63
N TRP A 365 -20.07 18.64 -16.44
CA TRP A 365 -20.28 17.31 -15.89
C TRP A 365 -21.76 16.99 -15.60
N ARG A 366 -22.29 15.98 -16.31
CA ARG A 366 -23.66 15.47 -16.16
C ARG A 366 -23.66 14.17 -15.35
N ARG A 367 -23.44 14.32 -14.04
CA ARG A 367 -23.31 13.20 -13.07
C ARG A 367 -24.43 12.16 -13.17
N ALA A 368 -25.69 12.59 -13.20
CA ALA A 368 -26.85 11.68 -13.21
C ALA A 368 -26.89 10.83 -14.49
N GLU A 369 -26.68 11.45 -15.65
CA GLU A 369 -26.60 10.76 -16.94
C GLU A 369 -25.46 9.74 -16.95
N PHE A 370 -24.28 10.11 -16.42
CA PHE A 370 -23.15 9.19 -16.30
C PHE A 370 -23.49 7.95 -15.47
N VAL A 371 -24.08 8.12 -14.29
CA VAL A 371 -24.41 7.01 -13.39
C VAL A 371 -25.37 6.03 -14.05
N GLU A 372 -26.42 6.54 -14.71
CA GLU A 372 -27.39 5.70 -15.42
C GLU A 372 -26.73 4.93 -16.57
N ARG A 373 -25.94 5.61 -17.40
CA ARG A 373 -25.27 5.00 -18.55
C ARG A 373 -24.20 3.98 -18.13
N TRP A 374 -23.43 4.28 -17.08
CA TRP A 374 -22.42 3.38 -16.55
C TRP A 374 -23.04 2.11 -16.00
N LYS A 375 -24.14 2.21 -15.26
CA LYS A 375 -24.86 1.04 -14.73
C LYS A 375 -25.25 0.06 -15.85
N VAL A 376 -25.87 0.57 -16.92
CA VAL A 376 -26.26 -0.26 -18.08
C VAL A 376 -25.04 -0.90 -18.73
N LYS A 377 -23.99 -0.12 -18.98
CA LYS A 377 -22.76 -0.63 -19.62
C LYS A 377 -22.04 -1.68 -18.79
N LYS A 378 -21.96 -1.49 -17.47
CA LYS A 378 -21.35 -2.45 -16.55
C LYS A 378 -22.11 -3.79 -16.57
N GLU A 379 -23.45 -3.75 -16.55
CA GLU A 379 -24.28 -4.95 -16.65
C GLU A 379 -24.06 -5.71 -17.98
N GLU A 380 -23.91 -4.98 -19.10
CA GLU A 380 -23.58 -5.56 -20.42
C GLU A 380 -22.19 -6.22 -20.46
N ILE A 381 -21.18 -5.57 -19.86
CA ILE A 381 -19.83 -6.12 -19.74
C ILE A 381 -19.85 -7.38 -18.87
N ASP A 382 -20.44 -7.31 -17.67
CA ASP A 382 -20.56 -8.44 -16.75
C ASP A 382 -21.30 -9.64 -17.38
N ALA A 383 -22.36 -9.39 -18.15
CA ALA A 383 -23.10 -10.44 -18.84
C ALA A 383 -22.24 -11.19 -19.87
N ARG A 384 -21.44 -10.47 -20.66
CA ARG A 384 -20.52 -11.08 -21.63
C ARG A 384 -19.41 -11.89 -20.97
N VAL A 385 -18.83 -11.36 -19.90
CA VAL A 385 -17.78 -12.07 -19.12
C VAL A 385 -18.34 -13.36 -18.54
N ARG A 386 -19.54 -13.33 -17.95
CA ARG A 386 -20.22 -14.55 -17.47
C ARG A 386 -20.43 -15.58 -18.58
N GLN A 387 -20.81 -15.14 -19.79
CA GLN A 387 -20.99 -16.02 -20.93
C GLN A 387 -19.65 -16.65 -21.38
N ALA A 388 -18.56 -15.88 -21.40
CA ALA A 388 -17.22 -16.37 -21.74
C ALA A 388 -16.74 -17.43 -20.72
N MET A 389 -16.92 -17.16 -19.41
CA MET A 389 -16.58 -18.11 -18.35
C MET A 389 -17.31 -19.46 -18.50
N LEU A 390 -18.60 -19.43 -18.87
CA LEU A 390 -19.38 -20.66 -19.07
C LEU A 390 -18.87 -21.47 -20.28
N GLN A 391 -18.40 -20.80 -21.33
CA GLN A 391 -17.82 -21.46 -22.51
C GLN A 391 -16.46 -22.10 -22.19
N GLU A 392 -15.59 -21.41 -21.44
CA GLU A 392 -14.27 -21.92 -21.05
C GLU A 392 -14.34 -23.03 -19.98
N GLY A 393 -15.17 -22.85 -18.95
CA GLY A 393 -15.38 -23.83 -17.89
C GLY A 393 -16.00 -25.13 -18.40
N GLY A 394 -16.87 -25.05 -19.41
CA GLY A 394 -17.38 -26.21 -20.14
C GLY A 394 -16.31 -26.97 -20.91
N GLY A 395 -15.24 -26.29 -21.34
CA GLY A 395 -14.10 -26.89 -22.05
C GLY A 395 -13.14 -27.65 -21.12
N LYS A 396 -12.80 -27.10 -19.95
CA LYS A 396 -11.90 -27.75 -18.98
C LYS A 396 -12.50 -29.02 -18.38
N ARG A 397 -13.82 -29.06 -18.10
CA ARG A 397 -14.51 -30.27 -17.60
C ARG A 397 -14.54 -31.44 -18.59
N LYS A 398 -14.38 -31.20 -19.91
CA LYS A 398 -14.33 -32.26 -20.91
C LYS A 398 -12.94 -32.89 -21.09
N ARG A 399 -11.85 -32.22 -20.68
CA ARG A 399 -10.48 -32.73 -20.86
C ARG A 399 -10.04 -33.75 -19.80
N ASN A 400 -10.63 -33.75 -18.61
CA ASN A 400 -10.31 -34.70 -17.53
C ASN A 400 -11.21 -35.95 -17.52
N ARG A 401 -11.89 -36.27 -18.63
CA ARG A 401 -12.83 -37.38 -18.74
C ARG A 401 -12.43 -38.46 -19.75
N VAL A 402 -11.14 -38.53 -20.10
CA VAL A 402 -10.59 -39.56 -20.99
C VAL A 402 -9.76 -40.54 -20.18
#